data_AF-A0A3B8VCN4-F1
#
_entry.id   AF-A0A3B8VCN4-F1
#
_cell.length_a   1.000
_cell.length_b   1.000
_cell.length_c   1.000
_cell.angle_alpha   90.00
_cell.angle_beta   90.00
_cell.angle_gamma   90.00
#
_symmetry.space_group_name_H-M   'P 1'
#
loop_
_entity.id
_entity.type
_entity.pdbx_description
1 polymer ?
#
loop_
_entity_poly.entity_id
_entity_poly.type
_entity_poly.pdbx_seq_one_letter_code
_entity_poly.pdbx_strand_id
1 'polypeptide(L)'
;MIRDIKPKNVIEIGSGFTTYLSAQAILVNEQKDGHSCDLIAIEPYPNKTLQKGFPGLTSLKTTKLQEISLDYFNVLKENDILFIDSSHILNIGSDVAYEFLELLPRLNSGVYVHIHDIYLPYEYPRS
;
A
#
# COMPACT_ATOMS: atom_id res chain seq x y z
N MET A 1 6.88 -11.72 0.11
CA MET A 1 6.99 -10.40 0.78
C MET A 1 6.22 -10.37 2.10
N ILE A 2 4.90 -10.11 2.14
CA ILE A 2 4.14 -10.00 3.41
C ILE A 2 4.30 -11.24 4.31
N ARG A 3 4.28 -12.43 3.72
CA ARG A 3 4.45 -13.70 4.47
C ARG A 3 5.83 -13.90 5.07
N ASP A 4 6.85 -13.30 4.47
CA ASP A 4 8.25 -13.49 4.85
C ASP A 4 8.69 -12.38 5.82
N ILE A 5 8.35 -11.13 5.50
CA ILE A 5 8.68 -9.94 6.31
C ILE A 5 7.84 -9.93 7.60
N LYS A 6 6.58 -10.37 7.52
CA LYS A 6 5.62 -10.33 8.64
C LYS A 6 5.53 -8.91 9.25
N PRO A 7 5.12 -7.92 8.46
CA PRO A 7 4.95 -6.54 8.94
C PRO A 7 3.90 -6.47 10.04
N LYS A 8 3.96 -5.42 10.88
CA LYS A 8 2.84 -5.06 11.75
C LYS A 8 1.82 -4.21 11.00
N ASN A 9 2.28 -3.39 10.06
CA ASN A 9 1.45 -2.49 9.26
C ASN A 9 1.79 -2.62 7.77
N VAL A 10 0.75 -2.66 6.95
CA VAL A 10 0.81 -2.49 5.50
C VAL A 10 -0.10 -1.33 5.13
N ILE A 11 0.46 -0.29 4.53
CA ILE A 11 -0.33 0.77 3.87
C ILE A 11 -0.23 0.56 2.37
N GLU A 12 -1.37 0.45 1.70
CA GLU A 12 -1.48 0.30 0.25
C GLU A 12 -2.09 1.56 -0.37
N ILE A 13 -1.37 2.18 -1.30
CA ILE A 13 -1.79 3.37 -2.06
C ILE A 13 -2.20 2.91 -3.46
N GLY A 14 -3.46 3.18 -3.83
CA GLY A 14 -4.08 2.58 -4.99
C GLY A 14 -4.46 1.14 -4.66
N SER A 15 -5.75 0.88 -4.45
CA SER A 15 -6.21 -0.38 -3.88
C SER A 15 -7.16 -1.10 -4.81
N GLY A 16 -7.04 -2.42 -4.87
CA GLY A 16 -7.78 -3.25 -5.79
C GLY A 16 -7.63 -4.74 -5.52
N PHE A 17 -7.24 -5.49 -6.55
CA PHE A 17 -7.09 -6.94 -6.46
C PHE A 17 -5.85 -7.34 -5.64
N THR A 18 -4.77 -6.56 -5.77
CA THR A 18 -3.55 -6.66 -4.96
C THR A 18 -3.86 -6.60 -3.47
N THR A 19 -4.77 -5.73 -3.04
CA THR A 19 -5.25 -5.64 -1.65
C THR A 19 -5.85 -6.94 -1.13
N TYR A 20 -6.59 -7.67 -1.99
CA TYR A 20 -7.13 -8.98 -1.60
C TYR A 20 -6.02 -10.00 -1.37
N LEU A 21 -5.01 -10.03 -2.25
CA LEU A 21 -3.85 -10.91 -2.08
C LEU A 21 -3.05 -10.56 -0.82
N SER A 22 -2.86 -9.27 -0.54
CA SER A 22 -2.24 -8.78 0.69
C SER A 22 -2.99 -9.27 1.93
N ALA A 23 -4.31 -9.14 1.94
CA ALA A 23 -5.15 -9.63 3.04
C ALA A 23 -5.06 -11.15 3.22
N GLN A 24 -5.07 -11.94 2.14
CA GLN A 24 -4.89 -13.39 2.22
C GLN A 24 -3.53 -13.77 2.81
N ALA A 25 -2.46 -13.07 2.43
CA ALA A 25 -1.13 -13.29 2.99
C ALA A 25 -1.10 -13.02 4.51
N ILE A 26 -1.77 -11.95 4.96
CA ILE A 26 -1.91 -11.60 6.38
C ILE A 26 -2.68 -12.67 7.14
N LEU A 27 -3.85 -13.09 6.65
CA LEU A 27 -4.66 -14.13 7.31
C LEU A 27 -3.91 -15.45 7.45
N VAL A 28 -3.08 -15.83 6.46
CA VAL A 28 -2.25 -17.03 6.56
C VAL A 28 -1.17 -16.89 7.63
N ASN A 29 -0.55 -15.71 7.77
CA ASN A 29 0.41 -15.46 8.84
C ASN A 29 -0.26 -15.50 10.22
N GLU A 30 -1.46 -14.94 10.34
CA GLU A 30 -2.22 -14.97 11.59
C GLU A 30 -2.57 -16.42 11.97
N GLN A 31 -3.08 -17.21 11.02
CA GLN A 31 -3.45 -18.61 11.26
C GLN A 31 -2.26 -19.52 11.59
N LYS A 32 -1.11 -19.32 10.95
CA LYS A 32 0.04 -20.22 11.10
C LYS A 32 0.99 -19.80 12.21
N ASP A 33 1.18 -18.50 12.39
CA ASP A 33 2.23 -17.94 13.23
C ASP A 33 1.67 -17.08 14.37
N GLY A 34 0.35 -16.85 14.43
CA GLY A 34 -0.25 -15.92 15.39
C GLY A 34 0.13 -14.46 15.14
N HIS A 35 0.65 -14.16 13.95
CA HIS A 35 1.16 -12.83 13.61
C HIS A 35 0.08 -12.01 12.92
N SER A 36 -0.46 -11.03 13.65
CA SER A 36 -1.43 -10.06 13.10
C SER A 36 -0.72 -8.91 12.37
N CYS A 37 -1.42 -8.33 11.41
CA CYS A 37 -0.96 -7.18 10.64
C CYS A 37 -2.15 -6.30 10.27
N ASP A 38 -1.98 -5.00 10.40
CA ASP A 38 -2.98 -4.04 9.95
C ASP A 38 -2.80 -3.71 8.47
N LEU A 39 -3.83 -3.99 7.66
CA LEU A 39 -3.86 -3.61 6.25
C LEU A 39 -4.75 -2.37 6.07
N ILE A 40 -4.14 -1.29 5.59
CA ILE A 40 -4.79 0.00 5.40
C ILE A 40 -4.75 0.32 3.90
N ALA A 41 -5.92 0.39 3.29
CA ALA A 41 -6.09 0.78 1.88
C ALA A 41 -6.36 2.29 1.77
N ILE A 42 -5.67 2.97 0.87
CA ILE A 42 -5.93 4.36 0.46
C ILE A 42 -6.34 4.35 -1.00
N GLU A 43 -7.62 4.61 -1.27
CA GLU A 43 -8.19 4.54 -2.60
C GLU A 43 -9.31 5.58 -2.75
N PRO A 44 -9.16 6.62 -3.59
CA PRO A 44 -10.18 7.65 -3.76
C PRO A 44 -11.47 7.13 -4.40
N TYR A 45 -11.41 6.07 -5.21
CA TYR A 45 -12.54 5.56 -5.99
C TYR A 45 -12.72 4.03 -5.81
N PRO A 46 -12.97 3.55 -4.58
CA PRO A 46 -12.93 2.14 -4.28
C PRO A 46 -14.08 1.41 -4.96
N ASN A 47 -13.82 0.20 -5.47
CA ASN A 47 -14.86 -0.67 -5.99
C ASN A 47 -15.79 -1.16 -4.85
N LYS A 48 -16.93 -1.77 -5.22
CA LYS A 48 -17.93 -2.26 -4.24
C LYS A 48 -17.37 -3.27 -3.23
N THR A 49 -16.37 -4.06 -3.63
CA THR A 49 -15.74 -5.06 -2.76
C THR A 49 -14.92 -4.39 -1.67
N LEU A 50 -14.09 -3.40 -2.03
CA LEU A 50 -13.32 -2.62 -1.05
C LEU A 50 -14.26 -1.85 -0.12
N GLN A 51 -15.30 -1.21 -0.65
CA GLN A 51 -16.29 -0.48 0.16
C GLN A 51 -16.99 -1.40 1.17
N LYS A 52 -17.30 -2.64 0.77
CA LYS A 52 -17.93 -3.64 1.65
C LYS A 52 -16.96 -4.15 2.73
N GLY A 53 -15.65 -4.09 2.46
CA GLY A 53 -14.63 -4.72 3.28
C GLY A 53 -14.60 -6.25 3.13
N PHE A 54 -13.51 -6.84 3.60
CA PHE A 54 -13.30 -8.29 3.62
C PHE A 54 -12.29 -8.67 4.72
N PRO A 55 -12.25 -9.94 5.16
CA PRO A 55 -11.29 -10.38 6.17
C PRO A 55 -9.85 -10.06 5.78
N GLY A 56 -9.08 -9.55 6.75
CA GLY A 56 -7.70 -9.12 6.55
C GLY A 56 -7.53 -7.69 6.04
N LEU A 57 -8.60 -6.98 5.67
CA LEU A 57 -8.58 -5.53 5.44
C LEU A 57 -9.01 -4.80 6.72
N THR A 58 -8.06 -4.11 7.36
CA THR A 58 -8.32 -3.38 8.62
C THR A 58 -9.09 -2.09 8.38
N SER A 59 -8.70 -1.29 7.38
CA SER A 59 -9.40 -0.04 7.09
C SER A 59 -9.26 0.39 5.62
N LEU A 60 -10.25 1.14 5.15
CA LEU A 60 -10.27 1.78 3.85
C LEU A 60 -10.40 3.30 4.05
N LYS A 61 -9.51 4.06 3.41
CA LYS A 61 -9.57 5.51 3.31
C LYS A 61 -9.98 5.92 1.90
N THR A 62 -11.22 6.40 1.78
CA THR A 62 -11.77 6.91 0.53
C THR A 62 -11.37 8.36 0.29
N THR A 63 -10.09 8.59 0.01
CA THR A 63 -9.52 9.92 -0.23
C THR A 63 -8.32 9.82 -1.14
N LYS A 64 -7.94 10.94 -1.76
CA LYS A 64 -6.71 11.03 -2.53
C LYS A 64 -5.51 11.03 -1.59
N LEU A 65 -4.40 10.42 -2.02
CA LEU A 65 -3.16 10.39 -1.23
C LEU A 65 -2.71 11.78 -0.78
N GLN A 66 -2.81 12.77 -1.67
CA GLN A 66 -2.37 14.14 -1.45
C GLN A 66 -3.16 14.88 -0.35
N GLU A 67 -4.34 14.36 0.01
CA GLU A 67 -5.19 14.93 1.09
C GLU A 67 -4.85 14.32 2.46
N ILE A 68 -4.03 13.26 2.49
CA ILE A 68 -3.61 12.61 3.73
C ILE A 68 -2.37 13.31 4.28
N SER A 69 -2.43 13.69 5.56
CA SER A 69 -1.27 14.23 6.28
C SER A 69 -0.09 13.27 6.23
N LEU A 70 1.10 13.77 5.93
CA LEU A 70 2.33 12.97 5.91
C LEU A 70 2.61 12.29 7.25
N ASP A 71 2.20 12.90 8.37
CA ASP A 71 2.35 12.31 9.70
C ASP A 71 1.57 11.00 9.87
N TYR A 72 0.57 10.75 9.03
CA TYR A 72 -0.15 9.49 8.99
C TYR A 72 0.79 8.30 8.73
N PHE A 73 1.82 8.50 7.90
CA PHE A 73 2.76 7.45 7.51
C PHE A 73 3.82 7.20 8.59
N ASN A 74 3.88 8.00 9.65
CA ASN A 74 4.74 7.75 10.81
C ASN A 74 4.37 6.47 11.56
N VAL A 75 3.18 5.89 11.29
CA VAL A 75 2.77 4.58 11.81
C VAL A 75 3.65 3.45 11.27
N LEU A 76 4.17 3.58 10.04
CA LEU A 76 5.04 2.57 9.44
C LEU A 76 6.41 2.60 10.12
N LYS A 77 6.81 1.48 10.72
CA LYS A 77 8.10 1.28 11.39
C LYS A 77 8.98 0.30 10.62
N GLU A 78 10.13 -0.01 11.20
CA GLU A 78 11.02 -1.04 10.66
C GLU A 78 10.25 -2.34 10.39
N ASN A 79 10.48 -2.94 9.22
CA ASN A 79 9.79 -4.11 8.69
C ASN A 79 8.30 -3.92 8.31
N ASP A 80 7.73 -2.72 8.48
CA ASP A 80 6.42 -2.41 7.90
C ASP A 80 6.54 -2.10 6.41
N ILE A 81 5.40 -2.14 5.71
CA ILE A 81 5.37 -2.05 4.25
C ILE A 81 4.52 -0.86 3.81
N LEU A 82 5.10 -0.06 2.91
CA LEU A 82 4.36 0.83 2.02
C LEU A 82 4.27 0.17 0.64
N PHE A 83 3.06 -0.11 0.17
CA PHE A 83 2.77 -0.66 -1.15
C PHE A 83 2.20 0.45 -2.04
N ILE A 84 2.85 0.74 -3.16
CA ILE A 84 2.49 1.81 -4.09
C ILE A 84 2.05 1.18 -5.41
N ASP A 85 0.77 1.33 -5.73
CA ASP A 85 0.14 0.98 -7.01
C ASP A 85 -0.80 2.11 -7.46
N SER A 86 -0.24 3.31 -7.51
CA SER A 86 -0.95 4.56 -7.78
C SER A 86 -1.22 4.76 -9.26
N SER A 87 -1.38 6.01 -9.73
CA SER A 87 -1.73 6.26 -11.13
C SER A 87 -0.64 5.87 -12.15
N HIS A 88 0.61 5.71 -11.71
CA HIS A 88 1.80 5.52 -12.57
C HIS A 88 2.02 6.64 -13.61
N ILE A 89 1.40 7.81 -13.42
CA ILE A 89 1.51 8.96 -14.32
C ILE A 89 2.18 10.14 -13.59
N LEU A 90 3.34 10.56 -14.09
CA LEU A 90 4.03 11.75 -13.58
C LEU A 90 3.49 13.02 -14.25
N ASN A 91 2.89 13.90 -13.45
CA ASN A 91 2.47 15.26 -13.85
C ASN A 91 2.65 16.22 -12.66
N ILE A 92 2.53 17.53 -12.91
CA ILE A 92 2.56 18.52 -11.81
C ILE A 92 1.40 18.24 -10.85
N GLY A 93 1.72 17.99 -9.58
CA GLY A 93 0.73 17.67 -8.54
C GLY A 93 0.16 16.25 -8.60
N SER A 94 0.75 15.34 -9.38
CA SER A 94 0.31 13.93 -9.38
C SER A 94 0.65 13.21 -8.07
N ASP A 95 0.00 12.07 -7.86
CA ASP A 95 0.30 11.14 -6.76
C ASP A 95 1.75 10.64 -6.85
N VAL A 96 2.23 10.28 -8.04
CA VAL A 96 3.63 9.89 -8.26
C VAL A 96 4.60 10.98 -7.83
N ALA A 97 4.36 12.25 -8.20
CA ALA A 97 5.22 13.35 -7.75
C ALA A 97 5.21 13.49 -6.22
N TYR A 98 4.03 13.37 -5.60
CA TYR A 98 3.85 13.45 -4.15
C TYR A 98 4.52 12.27 -3.42
N GLU A 99 4.37 11.06 -3.93
CA GLU A 99 5.00 9.85 -3.38
C GLU A 99 6.51 10.01 -3.30
N PHE A 100 7.15 10.31 -4.43
CA PHE A 100 8.60 10.35 -4.52
C PHE A 100 9.23 11.57 -3.86
N LEU A 101 8.60 12.74 -3.96
CA LEU A 101 9.20 13.99 -3.49
C LEU A 101 8.78 14.35 -2.06
N GLU A 102 7.60 13.90 -1.63
CA GLU A 102 7.07 14.26 -0.31
C GLU A 102 6.99 13.07 0.65
N LEU A 103 6.42 11.95 0.23
CA LEU A 103 6.18 10.82 1.13
C LEU A 103 7.44 10.01 1.44
N LEU A 104 8.07 9.43 0.41
CA LEU A 104 9.19 8.50 0.56
C LEU A 104 10.36 9.07 1.40
N PRO A 105 10.78 10.34 1.22
CA PRO A 105 11.89 10.90 2.00
C PRO A 105 11.63 11.02 3.50
N ARG A 106 10.37 10.92 3.94
CA ARG A 106 9.95 11.10 5.34
C ARG A 106 9.63 9.79 6.06
N LEU A 107 9.67 8.67 5.35
CA LEU A 107 9.41 7.36 5.94
C LEU A 107 10.46 7.02 7.01
N ASN A 108 10.03 6.29 8.03
CA ASN A 108 10.95 5.77 9.03
C ASN A 108 11.95 4.80 8.38
N SER A 109 13.19 4.79 8.89
CA SER A 109 14.20 3.83 8.45
C SER A 109 13.72 2.39 8.65
N GLY A 110 14.02 1.53 7.67
CA GLY A 110 13.66 0.10 7.70
C GLY A 110 12.25 -0.22 7.20
N VAL A 111 11.47 0.77 6.77
CA VAL A 111 10.22 0.53 6.03
C VAL A 111 10.54 -0.05 4.65
N TYR A 112 9.85 -1.12 4.29
CA TYR A 112 9.93 -1.70 2.95
C TYR A 112 8.98 -0.96 2.02
N VAL A 113 9.52 -0.44 0.92
CA VAL A 113 8.75 0.22 -0.12
C VAL A 113 8.63 -0.71 -1.31
N HIS A 114 7.41 -1.11 -1.63
CA HIS A 114 7.10 -1.87 -2.83
C HIS A 114 6.41 -0.95 -3.84
N ILE A 115 6.98 -0.86 -5.04
CA ILE A 115 6.37 -0.12 -6.15
C ILE A 115 5.95 -1.16 -7.18
N HIS A 116 4.65 -1.21 -7.46
CA HIS A 116 4.05 -2.16 -8.38
C HIS A 116 4.34 -1.78 -9.84
N ASP A 117 4.18 -2.72 -10.77
CA ASP A 117 4.29 -2.50 -12.22
C ASP A 117 5.57 -1.80 -12.74
N ILE A 118 6.71 -2.07 -12.11
CA ILE A 118 8.03 -1.64 -12.60
C ILE A 118 8.57 -2.64 -13.64
N TYR A 119 8.49 -2.27 -14.92
CA TYR A 119 8.82 -3.15 -16.06
C TYR A 119 10.26 -3.05 -16.59
N LEU A 120 11.24 -2.64 -15.78
CA LEU A 120 12.61 -2.41 -16.26
C LEU A 120 13.23 -3.64 -16.96
N PRO A 121 13.93 -3.47 -18.10
CA PRO A 121 14.21 -2.22 -18.82
C PRO A 121 13.14 -1.83 -19.88
N TYR A 122 11.99 -2.49 -19.88
CA TYR A 122 10.95 -2.34 -20.88
C TYR A 122 9.91 -1.27 -20.49
N GLU A 123 9.19 -0.78 -21.50
CA GLU A 123 8.00 0.05 -21.31
C GLU A 123 6.82 -0.79 -20.82
N TYR A 124 5.74 -0.11 -20.40
CA TYR A 124 4.49 -0.78 -20.07
C TYR A 124 3.97 -1.63 -21.25
N PRO A 125 3.43 -2.83 -20.99
CA PRO A 125 2.87 -3.67 -22.03
C PRO A 125 1.71 -2.96 -22.75
N ARG A 126 1.60 -3.18 -24.07
CA ARG A 126 0.40 -2.79 -24.81
C ARG A 126 -0.76 -3.68 -24.34
N SER A 127 -1.86 -3.06 -23.95
CA SER A 127 -3.12 -3.70 -23.56
C SER A 127 -3.60 -4.73 -24.58
#